data_AF-U2AU67-F1
#
_entry.id   AF-U2AU67-F1
#
_cell.length_a   1.000
_cell.length_b   1.000
_cell.length_c   1.000
_cell.angle_alpha   90.00
_cell.angle_beta   90.00
_cell.angle_gamma   90.00
#
_symmetry.space_group_name_H-M   'P 1'
#
loop_
_entity.id
_entity.type
_entity.pdbx_description
1 polymer ?
#
loop_
_entity_poly.entity_id
_entity_poly.type
_entity_poly.pdbx_seq_one_letter_code
_entity_poly.pdbx_strand_id
1 'polypeptide(L)'
;MLITRLITYQGCGKSPSFSPYLCLTTKKDIAVIYYSDLQIVLQEVPGQISLCISVTGCPLRCKGCHSPFLWKKGSGTPLTDEVFLAALERYRDMISCVLFMGGEWETEALIHKLQIARAYGLHTCLYTGLTEAQVPSPIKEQLTWLKAGPWIEALGGLSAPTTNQRFIEVSSGKVLNEMFRQ
;
A
#
# COMPACT_ATOMS: atom_id res chain seq x y z
N MET A 1 -55.61 -5.50 44.26
CA MET A 1 -54.14 -5.64 44.42
C MET A 1 -53.51 -4.74 43.37
N LEU A 2 -53.13 -3.52 43.75
CA LEU A 2 -51.76 -3.11 44.10
C LEU A 2 -50.75 -3.32 42.96
N ILE A 3 -49.83 -2.42 42.58
CA ILE A 3 -49.50 -1.02 42.89
C ILE A 3 -48.41 -0.66 41.84
N THR A 4 -48.42 0.60 41.40
CA THR A 4 -47.36 1.45 40.83
C THR A 4 -45.90 1.12 41.23
N ARG A 5 -44.93 1.28 40.32
CA ARG A 5 -43.55 1.81 40.59
C ARG A 5 -42.78 1.93 39.25
N LEU A 6 -42.45 3.13 38.78
CA LEU A 6 -41.32 3.99 39.15
C LEU A 6 -39.94 3.44 38.75
N ILE A 7 -39.35 4.11 37.74
CA ILE A 7 -37.99 4.68 37.68
C ILE A 7 -36.82 3.76 38.10
N THR A 8 -35.84 3.61 37.20
CA THR A 8 -34.46 4.08 37.45
C THR A 8 -33.66 4.15 36.14
N TYR A 9 -33.48 5.38 35.65
CA TYR A 9 -32.27 5.76 34.95
C TYR A 9 -31.13 5.72 35.98
N GLN A 10 -30.15 4.84 35.77
CA GLN A 10 -28.80 5.07 36.29
C GLN A 10 -27.96 5.62 35.15
N GLY A 11 -27.80 6.93 35.13
CA GLY A 11 -26.64 7.55 34.50
C GLY A 11 -25.47 7.41 35.46
N CYS A 12 -24.37 6.80 35.00
CA CYS A 12 -23.04 7.09 35.52
C CYS A 12 -22.08 7.01 34.33
N GLY A 13 -21.58 8.17 33.92
CA GLY A 13 -20.84 8.32 32.68
C GLY A 13 -19.48 7.65 32.68
N LYS A 14 -18.93 7.52 31.47
CA LYS A 14 -17.53 7.77 31.11
C LYS A 14 -17.34 7.58 29.60
N SER A 15 -16.89 8.66 28.94
CA SER A 15 -16.13 8.75 27.67
C SER A 15 -16.72 8.17 26.37
N PRO A 16 -16.48 8.82 25.21
CA PRO A 16 -16.97 8.33 23.92
C PRO A 16 -16.30 6.99 23.59
N SER A 17 -17.16 6.01 23.37
CA SER A 17 -16.87 4.67 22.90
C SER A 17 -15.96 4.65 21.68
N PHE A 18 -14.81 3.98 21.79
CA PHE A 18 -14.26 3.28 20.63
C PHE A 18 -15.29 2.24 20.19
N SER A 19 -15.77 2.39 18.96
CA SER A 19 -16.81 1.54 18.40
C SER A 19 -16.29 0.10 18.22
N PRO A 20 -17.01 -0.94 18.68
CA PRO A 20 -16.57 -2.33 18.62
C PRO A 20 -16.87 -3.02 17.28
N TYR A 21 -17.05 -2.28 16.19
CA TYR A 21 -17.19 -2.90 14.85
C TYR A 21 -15.82 -3.28 14.26
N LEU A 22 -15.06 -4.08 14.99
CA LEU A 22 -14.15 -5.04 14.36
C LEU A 22 -14.89 -6.37 14.33
N CYS A 23 -15.80 -6.50 13.36
CA CYS A 23 -16.43 -7.77 13.06
C CYS A 23 -15.31 -8.75 12.70
N LEU A 24 -15.09 -9.73 13.58
CA LEU A 24 -14.23 -10.88 13.39
C LEU A 24 -14.66 -11.60 12.11
N THR A 25 -14.04 -11.26 10.99
CA THR A 25 -14.11 -12.09 9.80
C THR A 25 -13.40 -13.39 10.12
N THR A 26 -14.11 -14.49 9.94
CA THR A 26 -13.63 -15.87 10.05
C THR A 26 -12.24 -16.00 9.43
N LYS A 27 -11.34 -16.74 10.10
CA LYS A 27 -9.97 -17.05 9.63
C LYS A 27 -10.01 -17.75 8.26
N LYS A 28 -10.18 -16.97 7.21
CA LYS A 28 -9.65 -17.27 5.89
C LYS A 28 -8.20 -16.83 5.98
N ASP A 29 -7.24 -17.71 5.69
CA ASP A 29 -5.82 -17.35 5.71
C ASP A 29 -5.63 -16.12 4.81
N ILE A 30 -5.54 -14.94 5.41
CA ILE A 30 -5.26 -13.71 4.66
C ILE A 30 -3.88 -13.94 4.07
N ALA A 31 -3.80 -13.99 2.74
CA ALA A 31 -2.54 -14.13 2.03
C ALA A 31 -1.53 -13.12 2.59
N VAL A 32 -0.28 -13.54 2.79
CA VAL A 32 0.73 -12.71 3.45
C VAL A 32 1.66 -12.12 2.41
N ILE A 33 1.88 -10.81 2.48
CA ILE A 33 2.95 -10.13 1.74
C ILE A 33 4.27 -10.45 2.43
N TYR A 34 5.26 -10.87 1.65
CA TYR A 34 6.65 -10.95 2.12
C TYR A 34 7.44 -9.78 1.52
N TYR A 35 8.36 -9.22 2.30
CA TYR A 35 9.18 -8.10 1.89
C TYR A 35 10.66 -8.39 2.16
N SER A 36 11.52 -7.84 1.31
CA SER A 36 12.97 -7.93 1.47
C SER A 36 13.51 -6.76 2.30
N ASP A 37 12.86 -5.60 2.17
CA ASP A 37 13.35 -4.36 2.77
C ASP A 37 12.23 -3.33 2.98
N LEU A 38 12.45 -2.47 3.97
CA LEU A 38 11.57 -1.39 4.38
C LEU A 38 12.43 -0.14 4.62
N GLN A 39 12.27 0.87 3.78
CA GLN A 39 13.15 2.04 3.74
C GLN A 39 12.38 3.34 3.62
N ILE A 40 12.97 4.43 4.09
CA ILE A 40 12.51 5.78 3.77
C ILE A 40 13.18 6.24 2.49
N VAL A 41 12.38 6.61 1.49
CA VAL A 41 12.85 7.09 0.18
C VAL A 41 12.25 8.46 -0.14
N LEU A 42 12.99 9.26 -0.90
CA LEU A 42 12.65 10.67 -1.18
C LEU A 42 12.37 10.97 -2.65
N GLN A 43 12.78 10.08 -3.56
CA GLN A 43 12.77 10.34 -5.00
C GLN A 43 11.76 9.48 -5.77
N GLU A 44 11.26 8.40 -5.16
CA GLU A 44 10.36 7.44 -5.83
C GLU A 44 8.94 8.00 -6.02
N VAL A 45 8.46 8.85 -5.11
CA VAL A 45 7.19 9.54 -5.26
C VAL A 45 7.48 11.04 -5.17
N PRO A 46 7.46 11.78 -6.30
CA PRO A 46 7.89 13.17 -6.30
C PRO A 46 7.15 14.04 -5.28
N GLY A 47 7.91 14.76 -4.46
CA GLY A 47 7.38 15.63 -3.41
C GLY A 47 6.92 14.90 -2.14
N GLN A 48 7.13 13.59 -2.02
CA GLN A 48 6.71 12.80 -0.86
C GLN A 48 7.89 12.14 -0.16
N ILE A 49 7.84 12.11 1.17
CA ILE A 49 8.71 11.26 1.98
C ILE A 49 7.98 9.93 2.13
N SER A 50 8.49 8.89 1.48
CA SER A 50 7.77 7.62 1.34
C SER A 50 8.38 6.52 2.19
N LEU A 51 7.54 5.82 2.95
CA LEU A 51 7.87 4.49 3.44
C LEU A 51 7.75 3.50 2.29
N CYS A 52 8.88 3.06 1.76
CA CYS A 52 8.98 2.10 0.68
C CYS A 52 9.08 0.67 1.23
N ILE A 53 8.20 -0.22 0.74
CA ILE A 53 8.22 -1.64 1.01
C ILE A 53 8.58 -2.37 -0.28
N SER A 54 9.72 -3.06 -0.27
CA SER A 54 10.20 -3.89 -1.38
C SER A 54 9.64 -5.30 -1.27
N VAL A 55 8.49 -5.55 -1.91
CA VAL A 55 7.76 -6.83 -1.83
C VAL A 55 8.50 -7.93 -2.63
N THR A 56 8.40 -9.18 -2.19
CA THR A 56 9.03 -10.34 -2.84
C THR A 56 7.99 -11.23 -3.53
N GLY A 57 8.44 -12.06 -4.47
CA GLY A 57 7.60 -12.95 -5.26
C GLY A 57 7.16 -12.39 -6.60
N CYS A 58 8.07 -11.80 -7.38
CA CYS A 58 7.74 -11.33 -8.73
C CYS A 58 7.80 -12.48 -9.77
N PRO A 59 6.67 -12.91 -10.37
CA PRO A 59 6.66 -13.92 -11.42
C PRO A 59 7.07 -13.36 -12.80
N LEU A 60 7.06 -12.03 -12.98
CA LEU A 60 7.29 -11.40 -14.29
C LEU A 60 8.70 -11.61 -14.82
N ARG A 61 9.70 -11.66 -13.92
CA ARG A 61 11.11 -11.94 -14.22
C ARG A 61 11.62 -11.22 -15.47
N CYS A 62 11.32 -9.93 -15.59
CA CYS A 62 11.68 -9.13 -16.76
C CYS A 62 13.19 -9.26 -17.06
N LYS A 63 13.54 -9.38 -18.34
CA LYS A 63 14.95 -9.38 -18.77
C LYS A 63 15.61 -8.06 -18.35
N GLY A 64 16.79 -8.15 -17.74
CA GLY A 64 17.51 -6.98 -17.24
C GLY A 64 16.86 -6.32 -16.02
N CYS A 65 16.00 -7.04 -15.28
CA CYS A 65 15.38 -6.52 -14.06
C CYS A 65 16.45 -6.01 -13.08
N HIS A 66 16.24 -4.81 -12.54
CA HIS A 66 17.12 -4.21 -11.54
C HIS A 66 17.04 -4.92 -10.16
N SER A 67 15.92 -5.58 -9.87
CA SER A 67 15.66 -6.20 -8.57
C SER A 67 15.39 -7.71 -8.68
N PRO A 68 16.30 -8.50 -9.27
CA PRO A 68 16.09 -9.94 -9.46
C PRO A 68 16.03 -10.71 -8.14
N PHE A 69 16.60 -10.14 -7.07
CA PHE A 69 16.52 -10.67 -5.70
C PHE A 69 15.08 -10.73 -5.16
N LEU A 70 14.13 -9.99 -5.76
CA LEU A 70 12.71 -10.02 -5.39
C LEU A 70 11.91 -11.14 -6.06
N TRP A 71 12.50 -11.95 -6.94
CA TRP A 71 11.75 -12.96 -7.72
C TRP A 71 11.25 -14.15 -6.91
N LYS A 72 11.95 -14.53 -5.84
CA LYS A 72 11.60 -15.72 -5.06
C LYS A 72 10.35 -15.43 -4.21
N LYS A 73 9.27 -16.16 -4.44
CA LYS A 73 8.06 -16.07 -3.62
C LYS A 73 8.35 -16.53 -2.20
N GLY A 74 7.87 -15.79 -1.21
CA GLY A 74 8.04 -16.12 0.21
C GLY A 74 9.45 -15.89 0.76
N SER A 75 10.36 -15.25 0.02
CA SER A 75 11.65 -14.84 0.57
C SER A 75 11.54 -13.53 1.34
N GLY A 76 12.44 -13.30 2.31
CA GLY A 76 12.40 -12.13 3.17
C GLY A 76 11.53 -12.37 4.40
N THR A 77 10.88 -11.32 4.89
CA THR A 77 10.12 -11.34 6.14
C THR A 77 8.63 -11.16 5.84
N PRO A 78 7.72 -11.85 6.54
CA PRO A 78 6.29 -11.56 6.42
C PRO A 78 5.99 -10.15 6.92
N LEU A 79 5.27 -9.36 6.12
CA LEU A 79 4.73 -8.06 6.51
C LEU A 79 3.41 -8.26 7.25
N THR A 80 3.51 -8.67 8.52
CA THR A 80 2.34 -8.75 9.39
C THR A 80 1.78 -7.36 9.69
N ASP A 81 0.55 -7.28 10.19
CA ASP A 81 -0.03 -5.99 10.58
C ASP A 81 0.77 -5.36 11.72
N GLU A 82 1.27 -6.14 12.67
CA GLU A 82 2.08 -5.64 13.79
C GLU A 82 3.37 -4.97 13.29
N VAL A 83 4.07 -5.62 12.35
CA VAL A 83 5.29 -5.05 11.74
C VAL A 83 4.98 -3.79 10.96
N PHE A 84 3.90 -3.82 10.16
CA PHE A 84 3.53 -2.69 9.33
C PHE A 84 3.10 -1.49 10.18
N LEU A 85 2.21 -1.69 11.15
CA LEU A 85 1.76 -0.65 12.07
C LEU A 85 2.93 -0.07 12.88
N ALA A 86 3.84 -0.92 13.38
CA ALA A 86 5.03 -0.44 14.09
C ALA A 86 5.92 0.45 13.21
N ALA A 87 6.04 0.15 11.91
CA ALA A 87 6.76 1.00 10.97
C ALA A 87 6.04 2.33 10.72
N LEU A 88 4.71 2.30 10.53
CA LEU A 88 3.92 3.53 10.36
C LEU A 88 4.02 4.43 11.59
N GLU A 89 3.92 3.87 12.80
CA GLU A 89 4.07 4.63 14.04
C GLU A 89 5.46 5.23 14.20
N ARG A 90 6.49 4.45 13.92
CA ARG A 90 7.88 4.90 14.02
C ARG A 90 8.16 6.14 13.16
N TYR A 91 7.48 6.28 12.03
CA TYR A 91 7.71 7.35 11.06
C TYR A 91 6.52 8.30 10.89
N ARG A 92 5.49 8.23 11.75
CA ARG A 92 4.19 8.91 11.62
C ARG A 92 4.29 10.39 11.25
N ASP A 93 5.21 11.12 11.87
CA ASP A 93 5.38 12.57 11.66
C ASP A 93 6.43 12.93 10.59
N MET A 94 6.98 11.92 9.91
CA MET A 94 8.03 12.06 8.89
C MET A 94 7.54 11.67 7.50
N ILE A 95 6.75 10.60 7.38
CA ILE A 95 6.29 10.09 6.08
C ILE A 95 4.96 10.72 5.71
N SER A 96 4.79 10.95 4.40
CA SER A 96 3.53 11.40 3.81
C SER A 96 2.92 10.35 2.88
N CYS A 97 3.69 9.32 2.53
CA CYS A 97 3.28 8.28 1.58
C CYS A 97 3.77 6.90 2.00
N VAL A 98 2.99 5.87 1.67
CA VAL A 98 3.43 4.47 1.65
C VAL A 98 3.53 3.99 0.22
N LEU A 99 4.68 3.45 -0.15
CA LEU A 99 4.98 2.93 -1.48
C LEU A 99 5.23 1.43 -1.40
N PHE A 100 4.46 0.64 -2.14
CA PHE A 100 4.77 -0.76 -2.41
C PHE A 100 5.45 -0.86 -3.78
N MET A 101 6.63 -1.48 -3.83
CA MET A 101 7.34 -1.73 -5.09
C MET A 101 7.97 -3.11 -5.11
N GLY A 102 8.15 -3.67 -6.31
CA GLY A 102 8.90 -4.90 -6.51
C GLY A 102 8.22 -6.12 -5.88
N GLY A 103 8.46 -7.32 -6.42
CA GLY A 103 7.48 -8.39 -6.26
C GLY A 103 6.19 -8.09 -7.05
N GLU A 104 5.39 -9.09 -7.37
CA GLU A 104 3.97 -8.83 -7.62
C GLU A 104 3.25 -9.24 -6.34
N TRP A 105 2.24 -8.46 -5.98
CA TRP A 105 1.58 -8.56 -4.69
C TRP A 105 0.51 -9.64 -4.66
N GLU A 106 0.20 -10.09 -3.44
CA GLU A 106 -1.07 -10.77 -3.18
C GLU A 106 -2.17 -9.72 -3.05
N THR A 107 -3.17 -9.78 -3.93
CA THR A 107 -4.16 -8.70 -4.14
C THR A 107 -4.92 -8.34 -2.86
N GLU A 108 -5.49 -9.32 -2.16
CA GLU A 108 -6.26 -9.08 -0.93
C GLU A 108 -5.37 -8.50 0.17
N ALA A 109 -4.15 -9.01 0.31
CA ALA A 109 -3.17 -8.57 1.30
C ALA A 109 -2.72 -7.13 1.06
N LEU A 110 -2.48 -6.76 -0.21
CA LEU A 110 -2.08 -5.41 -0.58
C LEU A 110 -3.21 -4.43 -0.31
N ILE A 111 -4.44 -4.75 -0.72
CA ILE A 111 -5.61 -3.91 -0.46
C ILE A 111 -5.74 -3.64 1.04
N HIS A 112 -5.60 -4.67 1.87
CA HIS A 112 -5.65 -4.53 3.32
C HIS A 112 -4.59 -3.55 3.85
N LYS A 113 -3.34 -3.68 3.41
CA LYS A 113 -2.24 -2.79 3.83
C LYS A 113 -2.42 -1.36 3.31
N LEU A 114 -2.94 -1.18 2.10
CA LEU A 114 -3.26 0.14 1.54
C LEU A 114 -4.39 0.82 2.33
N GLN A 115 -5.42 0.07 2.74
CA GLN A 115 -6.51 0.57 3.58
C GLN A 115 -5.98 1.04 4.95
N ILE A 116 -5.08 0.27 5.56
CA ILE A 116 -4.40 0.68 6.81
C ILE A 116 -3.64 2.00 6.59
N ALA A 117 -2.82 2.10 5.55
CA ALA A 117 -2.06 3.32 5.26
C ALA A 117 -2.97 4.55 5.06
N ARG A 118 -4.10 4.39 4.35
CA ARG A 118 -5.09 5.45 4.16
C ARG A 118 -5.77 5.85 5.48
N ALA A 119 -6.05 4.90 6.36
CA ALA A 119 -6.60 5.19 7.69
C ALA A 119 -5.64 6.01 8.57
N TYR A 120 -4.33 5.93 8.30
CA TYR A 120 -3.30 6.78 8.90
C TYR A 120 -3.19 8.17 8.23
N GLY A 121 -4.01 8.46 7.22
CA GLY A 121 -3.96 9.73 6.49
C GLY A 121 -2.80 9.82 5.49
N LEU A 122 -2.13 8.72 5.18
CA LEU A 122 -1.01 8.69 4.25
C LEU A 122 -1.48 8.52 2.80
N HIS A 123 -0.76 9.13 1.88
CA HIS A 123 -0.87 8.78 0.47
C HIS A 123 -0.38 7.36 0.21
N THR A 124 -0.83 6.80 -0.89
CA THR A 124 -0.54 5.41 -1.27
C THR A 124 -0.04 5.33 -2.70
N CYS A 125 1.04 4.61 -2.91
CA CYS A 125 1.63 4.40 -4.22
C CYS A 125 1.96 2.93 -4.46
N LEU A 126 1.83 2.51 -5.71
CA LEU A 126 2.18 1.17 -6.16
C LEU A 126 3.07 1.23 -7.40
N TYR A 127 4.15 0.47 -7.38
CA TYR A 127 5.03 0.25 -8.52
C TYR A 127 4.90 -1.19 -9.00
N THR A 128 4.54 -1.38 -10.27
CA THR A 128 4.30 -2.69 -10.87
C THR A 128 4.88 -2.85 -12.26
N GLY A 129 5.22 -4.09 -12.62
CA GLY A 129 5.55 -4.44 -14.00
C GLY A 129 4.32 -4.69 -14.88
N LEU A 130 3.11 -4.73 -14.29
CA LEU A 130 1.86 -4.83 -15.03
C LEU A 130 1.53 -3.51 -15.74
N THR A 131 0.83 -3.59 -16.86
CA THR A 131 0.22 -2.39 -17.48
C THR A 131 -0.95 -1.89 -16.63
N GLU A 132 -1.29 -0.62 -16.75
CA GLU A 132 -2.40 0.00 -16.00
C GLU A 132 -3.73 -0.77 -16.15
N ALA A 133 -4.00 -1.26 -17.36
CA ALA A 133 -5.20 -2.03 -17.67
C ALA A 133 -5.24 -3.39 -16.95
N GLN A 134 -4.08 -3.96 -16.63
CA GLN A 134 -3.96 -5.23 -15.92
C GLN A 134 -4.07 -5.07 -14.40
N VAL A 135 -3.94 -3.85 -13.86
CA VAL A 135 -4.07 -3.60 -12.42
C VAL A 135 -5.55 -3.65 -12.03
N PRO A 136 -5.96 -4.54 -11.09
CA PRO A 136 -7.34 -4.65 -10.64
C PRO A 136 -7.91 -3.33 -10.08
N SER A 137 -9.16 -3.01 -10.43
CA SER A 137 -9.85 -1.81 -9.92
C SER A 137 -9.86 -1.70 -8.39
N PRO A 138 -10.10 -2.78 -7.62
CA PRO A 138 -10.09 -2.70 -6.15
C PRO A 138 -8.75 -2.24 -5.56
N ILE A 139 -7.63 -2.46 -6.27
CA ILE A 139 -6.32 -1.92 -5.87
C ILE A 139 -6.25 -0.44 -6.22
N LYS A 140 -6.60 -0.08 -7.46
CA LYS A 140 -6.56 1.32 -7.93
C LYS A 140 -7.39 2.25 -7.05
N GLU A 141 -8.54 1.80 -6.56
CA GLU A 141 -9.39 2.55 -5.62
C GLU A 141 -8.70 2.88 -4.29
N GLN A 142 -7.62 2.19 -3.94
CA GLN A 142 -6.82 2.45 -2.75
C GLN A 142 -5.54 3.25 -3.03
N LEU A 143 -5.28 3.68 -4.27
CA LEU A 143 -4.04 4.34 -4.67
C LEU A 143 -4.23 5.84 -4.91
N THR A 144 -3.24 6.62 -4.48
CA THR A 144 -3.03 8.00 -4.95
C THR A 144 -2.28 7.99 -6.27
N TRP A 145 -1.17 7.24 -6.35
CA TRP A 145 -0.35 7.12 -7.55
C TRP A 145 -0.08 5.66 -7.95
N LEU A 146 0.05 5.43 -9.25
CA LEU A 146 0.40 4.14 -9.82
C LEU A 146 1.54 4.32 -10.83
N LYS A 147 2.67 3.64 -10.60
CA LYS A 147 3.66 3.39 -11.64
C LYS A 147 3.38 2.02 -12.28
N ALA A 148 3.01 2.02 -13.55
CA ALA A 148 2.70 0.81 -14.29
C ALA A 148 3.55 0.69 -15.57
N GLY A 149 3.82 -0.55 -15.96
CA GLY A 149 4.49 -0.91 -17.21
C GLY A 149 5.70 -1.83 -16.99
N PRO A 150 5.88 -2.86 -17.84
CA PRO A 150 6.98 -3.81 -17.69
C PRO A 150 8.32 -3.09 -17.87
N TRP A 151 9.34 -3.59 -17.18
CA TRP A 151 10.71 -3.12 -17.43
C TRP A 151 11.18 -3.59 -18.81
N ILE A 152 11.59 -2.63 -19.64
CA ILE A 152 12.21 -2.87 -20.94
C ILE A 152 13.54 -2.09 -20.97
N GLU A 153 14.65 -2.82 -20.88
CA GLU A 153 16.01 -2.27 -20.78
C GLU A 153 16.30 -1.21 -21.86
N ALA A 154 15.89 -1.45 -23.11
CA ALA A 154 16.10 -0.53 -24.22
C ALA A 154 15.32 0.80 -24.11
N LEU A 155 14.29 0.87 -23.26
CA LEU A 155 13.43 2.06 -23.11
C LEU A 155 13.74 2.86 -21.84
N GLY A 156 14.38 2.24 -20.85
CA GLY A 156 14.76 2.87 -19.59
C GLY A 156 13.60 3.12 -18.62
N GLY A 157 13.93 3.72 -17.47
CA GLY A 157 12.98 4.07 -16.40
C GLY A 157 12.27 5.42 -16.61
N LEU A 158 11.54 5.91 -15.60
CA LEU A 158 10.69 7.11 -15.70
C LEU A 158 11.43 8.40 -16.13
N SER A 159 12.73 8.51 -15.82
CA SER A 159 13.57 9.63 -16.26
C SER A 159 13.89 9.60 -17.76
N ALA A 160 13.79 8.44 -18.41
CA ALA A 160 14.04 8.32 -19.84
C ALA A 160 12.84 8.84 -20.64
N PRO A 161 13.06 9.67 -21.69
CA PRO A 161 11.99 10.14 -22.56
C PRO A 161 11.32 9.01 -23.35
N THR A 162 12.05 7.91 -23.56
CA THR A 162 11.65 6.73 -24.33
C THR A 162 10.89 5.68 -23.53
N THR A 163 10.73 5.86 -22.21
CA THR A 163 10.17 4.84 -21.33
C THR A 163 8.75 4.44 -21.71
N ASN A 164 8.44 3.15 -21.59
CA ASN A 164 7.07 2.63 -21.68
C ASN A 164 6.33 2.65 -20.33
N GLN A 165 7.02 2.99 -19.24
CA GLN A 165 6.43 3.03 -17.91
C GLN A 165 5.70 4.35 -17.71
N ARG A 166 4.59 4.32 -16.97
CA ARG A 166 3.74 5.49 -16.71
C ARG A 166 3.58 5.65 -15.21
N PHE A 167 3.90 6.83 -14.68
CA PHE A 167 3.54 7.25 -13.34
C PHE A 167 2.27 8.09 -13.41
N ILE A 168 1.19 7.60 -12.82
CA ILE A 168 -0.18 8.09 -13.01
C ILE A 168 -0.74 8.55 -11.68
N GLU A 169 -1.35 9.73 -11.65
CA GLU A 169 -2.27 10.11 -10.56
C GLU A 169 -3.63 9.44 -10.81
N VAL A 170 -4.03 8.55 -9.90
CA VAL A 170 -5.14 7.63 -10.15
C VAL A 170 -6.50 8.35 -10.21
N SER A 171 -6.68 9.41 -9.42
CA SER A 171 -7.93 10.17 -9.36
C SER A 171 -8.24 10.92 -10.66
N SER A 172 -7.21 11.43 -11.35
CA SER A 172 -7.36 12.21 -12.58
C SER A 172 -7.02 11.42 -13.84
N GLY A 173 -6.29 10.31 -13.72
CA GLY A 173 -5.71 9.58 -14.84
C GLY A 173 -4.52 10.32 -15.50
N LYS A 174 -4.08 11.45 -14.94
CA LYS A 174 -2.98 12.24 -15.50
C LYS A 174 -1.66 11.47 -15.38
N VAL A 175 -0.93 11.37 -16.48
CA VAL A 175 0.44 10.84 -16.50
C VAL A 175 1.40 11.95 -16.10
N LEU A 176 2.24 11.70 -15.10
CA LEU A 176 3.15 12.66 -14.49
C LEU A 176 4.64 12.28 -14.65
N ASN A 177 4.99 11.55 -15.72
CA ASN A 177 6.39 11.17 -16.00
C ASN A 177 7.34 12.37 -16.06
N GLU A 178 6.83 13.55 -16.45
CA GLU A 178 7.59 14.80 -16.48
C GLU A 178 8.22 15.15 -15.13
N MET A 179 7.63 14.73 -14.01
CA MET A 179 8.18 14.98 -12.66
C MET A 179 9.47 14.22 -12.38
N PHE A 180 9.86 13.26 -13.22
CA PHE A 180 11.09 12.48 -13.10
C PHE A 180 12.20 12.95 -14.05
N ARG A 181 11.91 13.97 -14.87
CA ARG A 181 12.85 14.53 -15.85
C ARG A 181 13.34 15.86 -15.28
N GLN A 182 14.62 15.91 -14.91
CA GLN A 182 15.32 17.14 -14.55
C GLN A 182 15.87 17.82 -15.81
#